data_AF-A0A6C0DE23-F1
#
_entry.id   AF-A0A6C0DE23-F1
#
_cell.length_a   1.000
_cell.length_b   1.000
_cell.length_c   1.000
_cell.angle_alpha   90.00
_cell.angle_beta   90.00
_cell.angle_gamma   90.00
#
_symmetry.space_group_name_H-M   'P 1'
#
loop_
_entity.id
_entity.type
_entity.pdbx_description
1 polymer ?
#
loop_
_entity_poly.entity_id
_entity_poly.type
_entity_poly.pdbx_seq_one_letter_code
_entity_poly.pdbx_strand_id
1 'polypeptide(L)'
;MSKQLPPVQRQSMEEATAEAEARPLDYQPKERAKFIRTMLQDIAKWMAKGDSEQSIRDRVPEFIEQYPELFKKIINKQDLSPIQTMLSMLDRIGQGNLSQHQASVIVGKKLVDQFVSPQLNGASGGTSGR
;
A
#
# COMPACT_ATOMS: atom_id res chain seq x y z
N MET A 1 18.00 -42.31 20.48
CA MET A 1 17.72 -42.00 19.05
C MET A 1 17.20 -40.58 18.97
N SER A 2 18.02 -39.65 18.47
CA SER A 2 17.73 -38.22 18.38
C SER A 2 16.75 -37.93 17.23
N LYS A 3 15.60 -37.31 17.51
CA LYS A 3 14.68 -36.82 16.47
C LYS A 3 15.25 -35.53 15.87
N GLN A 4 15.97 -35.64 14.77
CA GLN A 4 16.26 -34.50 13.90
C GLN A 4 15.01 -34.20 13.06
N LEU A 5 14.53 -32.96 13.12
CA LEU A 5 13.47 -32.47 12.24
C LEU A 5 14.00 -32.40 10.79
N PRO A 6 13.20 -32.79 9.77
CA PRO A 6 13.66 -32.83 8.39
C PRO A 6 13.87 -31.41 7.81
N PRO A 7 14.87 -31.21 6.94
CA PRO A 7 15.16 -29.93 6.30
C PRO A 7 14.24 -29.71 5.10
N VAL A 8 12.93 -29.54 5.32
CA VAL A 8 11.96 -29.32 4.24
C VAL A 8 11.18 -28.07 4.58
N GLN A 9 11.60 -26.90 4.08
CA GLN A 9 10.76 -25.68 4.04
C GLN A 9 11.43 -24.45 3.40
N ARG A 10 12.76 -24.40 3.26
CA ARG A 10 13.42 -23.20 2.68
C ARG A 10 13.31 -23.13 1.15
N GLN A 11 13.54 -24.25 0.46
CA GLN A 11 13.49 -24.31 -1.01
C GLN A 11 12.07 -24.02 -1.56
N SER A 12 11.02 -24.52 -0.89
CA SER A 12 9.63 -24.27 -1.30
C SER A 12 9.19 -22.81 -1.13
N MET A 13 9.79 -22.09 -0.18
CA MET A 13 9.52 -20.66 0.00
C MET A 13 10.24 -19.84 -1.06
N GLU A 14 11.52 -20.11 -1.31
CA GLU A 14 12.30 -19.42 -2.35
C GLU A 14 11.72 -19.64 -3.75
N GLU A 15 11.30 -20.86 -4.10
CA GLU A 15 10.64 -21.17 -5.38
C GLU A 15 9.27 -20.50 -5.51
N ALA A 16 8.44 -20.54 -4.47
CA ALA A 16 7.15 -19.83 -4.47
C ALA A 16 7.33 -18.30 -4.57
N THR A 17 8.43 -17.78 -4.03
CA THR A 17 8.78 -16.36 -4.12
C THR A 17 9.26 -15.99 -5.52
N ALA A 18 10.13 -16.82 -6.12
CA ALA A 18 10.60 -16.65 -7.49
C ALA A 18 9.45 -16.77 -8.52
N GLU A 19 8.49 -17.66 -8.30
CA GLU A 19 7.30 -17.78 -9.15
C GLU A 19 6.40 -16.54 -9.04
N ALA A 20 6.22 -16.00 -7.84
CA ALA A 20 5.50 -14.74 -7.62
C ALA A 20 6.24 -13.53 -8.20
N GLU A 21 7.58 -13.54 -8.21
CA GLU A 21 8.44 -12.53 -8.83
C GLU A 21 8.38 -12.52 -10.35
N ALA A 22 8.20 -13.70 -10.97
CA ALA A 22 8.15 -13.87 -12.41
C ALA A 22 6.76 -13.54 -13.01
N ARG A 23 5.72 -13.39 -12.18
CA ARG A 23 4.38 -13.04 -12.67
C ARG A 23 4.35 -11.58 -13.15
N PRO A 24 4.07 -11.34 -14.44
CA PRO A 24 3.85 -9.98 -14.92
C PRO A 24 2.64 -9.39 -14.20
N LEU A 25 2.69 -8.09 -13.94
CA LEU A 25 1.55 -7.37 -13.39
C LEU A 25 0.44 -7.32 -14.45
N ASP A 26 -0.78 -7.66 -14.06
CA ASP A 26 -1.98 -7.52 -14.90
C ASP A 26 -2.34 -6.05 -15.21
N TYR A 27 -1.54 -5.11 -14.70
CA TYR A 27 -1.72 -3.67 -14.87
C TYR A 27 -0.39 -2.97 -15.10
N GLN A 28 -0.41 -1.84 -15.81
CA GLN A 28 0.77 -1.01 -16.01
C GLN A 28 1.04 -0.12 -14.77
N PRO A 29 2.13 -0.34 -14.01
CA PRO A 29 2.35 0.34 -12.73
C PRO A 29 2.48 1.85 -12.85
N LYS A 30 3.17 2.32 -13.91
CA LYS A 30 3.39 3.74 -14.18
C LYS A 30 2.09 4.45 -14.51
N GLU A 31 1.27 3.85 -15.37
CA GLU A 31 0.00 4.44 -15.78
C GLU A 31 -0.95 4.55 -14.60
N ARG A 32 -1.02 3.48 -13.78
CA ARG A 32 -1.81 3.46 -12.55
C ARG A 32 -1.34 4.52 -11.55
N ALA A 33 -0.03 4.61 -11.31
CA ALA A 33 0.53 5.60 -10.39
C ALA A 33 0.26 7.04 -10.88
N LYS A 34 0.42 7.29 -12.18
CA LYS A 34 0.11 8.57 -12.80
C LYS A 34 -1.37 8.92 -12.64
N PHE A 35 -2.27 7.99 -12.95
CA PHE A 35 -3.72 8.19 -12.84
C PHE A 35 -4.12 8.59 -11.41
N ILE A 36 -3.68 7.81 -10.40
CA ILE A 36 -4.00 8.09 -9.00
C ILE A 36 -3.46 9.46 -8.58
N ARG A 37 -2.24 9.84 -8.98
CA ARG A 37 -1.68 11.17 -8.66
C ARG A 37 -2.51 12.30 -9.25
N THR A 38 -2.91 12.18 -10.51
CA THR A 38 -3.76 13.18 -11.17
C THR A 38 -5.05 13.36 -10.38
N MET A 39 -5.72 12.26 -10.01
CA MET A 39 -6.96 12.31 -9.24
C MET A 39 -6.77 12.93 -7.85
N LEU A 40 -5.69 12.57 -7.13
CA LEU A 40 -5.37 13.17 -5.83
C LEU A 40 -5.20 14.70 -5.95
N GLN A 41 -4.48 15.15 -6.98
CA GLN A 41 -4.23 16.57 -7.21
C GLN A 41 -5.51 17.32 -7.61
N ASP A 42 -6.30 16.77 -8.53
CA ASP A 42 -7.46 17.45 -9.07
C ASP A 42 -8.61 17.51 -8.06
N ILE A 43 -8.86 16.42 -7.31
CA ILE A 43 -9.83 16.42 -6.21
C ILE A 43 -9.42 17.45 -5.15
N ALA A 44 -8.15 17.49 -4.75
CA ALA A 44 -7.67 18.47 -3.78
C ALA A 44 -7.84 19.92 -4.29
N LYS A 45 -7.58 20.18 -5.57
CA LYS A 45 -7.82 21.50 -6.19
C LYS A 45 -9.30 21.88 -6.16
N TRP A 46 -10.21 20.97 -6.49
CA TRP A 46 -11.65 21.24 -6.47
C TRP A 46 -12.16 21.48 -5.04
N MET A 47 -11.70 20.69 -4.08
CA MET A 47 -12.00 20.94 -2.66
C MET A 47 -11.49 22.31 -2.19
N ALA A 48 -10.30 22.73 -2.61
CA ALA A 48 -9.75 24.04 -2.28
C ALA A 48 -10.52 25.20 -2.92
N LYS A 49 -11.16 24.97 -4.07
CA LYS A 49 -12.06 25.93 -4.71
C LYS A 49 -13.44 26.03 -4.05
N GLY A 50 -13.77 25.08 -3.16
CA GLY A 50 -15.08 25.02 -2.50
C GLY A 50 -16.13 24.25 -3.29
N ASP A 51 -15.73 23.44 -4.29
CA ASP A 51 -16.66 22.55 -4.99
C ASP A 51 -17.29 21.56 -3.99
N SER A 52 -18.60 21.30 -4.15
CA SER A 52 -19.32 20.36 -3.29
C SER A 52 -18.86 18.91 -3.53
N GLU A 53 -19.00 18.04 -2.52
CA GLU A 53 -18.69 16.62 -2.68
C GLU A 53 -19.45 16.00 -3.85
N GLN A 54 -20.75 16.31 -4.01
CA GLN A 54 -21.55 15.79 -5.11
C GLN A 54 -20.98 16.23 -6.47
N SER A 55 -20.65 17.52 -6.62
CA SER A 55 -20.04 18.03 -7.85
C SER A 55 -18.70 17.36 -8.16
N ILE A 56 -17.93 17.00 -7.14
CA ILE A 56 -16.67 16.26 -7.33
C ILE A 56 -16.97 14.81 -7.73
N ARG A 57 -17.96 14.14 -7.10
CA ARG A 57 -18.38 12.78 -7.47
C ARG A 57 -18.79 12.66 -8.92
N ASP A 58 -19.55 13.64 -9.42
CA ASP A 58 -20.02 13.66 -10.81
C ASP A 58 -18.87 13.83 -11.82
N ARG A 59 -17.74 14.43 -11.41
CA ARG A 59 -16.55 14.61 -12.27
C ARG A 59 -15.68 13.35 -12.36
N VAL A 60 -15.69 12.49 -11.34
CA VAL A 60 -14.77 11.35 -11.25
C VAL A 60 -15.45 10.00 -10.95
N PRO A 61 -16.51 9.62 -11.71
CA PRO A 61 -17.26 8.39 -11.45
C PRO A 61 -16.37 7.14 -11.55
N GLU A 62 -15.50 7.08 -12.56
CA GLU A 62 -14.58 5.94 -12.76
C GLU A 62 -13.59 5.78 -11.59
N PHE A 63 -13.07 6.89 -11.06
CA PHE A 63 -12.16 6.84 -9.91
C PHE A 63 -12.87 6.33 -8.64
N ILE A 64 -14.14 6.70 -8.45
CA ILE A 64 -14.94 6.25 -7.32
C ILE A 64 -15.27 4.76 -7.46
N GLU A 65 -15.56 4.30 -8.66
CA GLU A 65 -15.81 2.89 -8.93
C GLU A 65 -14.58 2.04 -8.63
N GLN A 66 -13.40 2.48 -9.09
CA GLN A 66 -12.15 1.72 -8.91
C GLN A 66 -11.53 1.89 -7.52
N TYR A 67 -11.69 3.06 -6.89
CA TYR A 67 -11.01 3.44 -5.64
C TYR A 67 -11.95 4.14 -4.63
N PRO A 68 -13.08 3.53 -4.24
CA PRO A 68 -14.11 4.19 -3.43
C PRO A 68 -13.57 4.63 -2.05
N GLU A 69 -12.73 3.81 -1.42
CA GLU A 69 -12.14 4.13 -0.11
C GLU A 69 -11.08 5.23 -0.21
N LEU A 70 -10.35 5.31 -1.32
CA LEU A 70 -9.40 6.38 -1.54
C LEU A 70 -10.14 7.71 -1.73
N PHE A 71 -11.22 7.71 -2.50
CA PHE A 71 -12.08 8.88 -2.65
C PHE A 71 -12.59 9.39 -1.30
N LYS A 72 -13.15 8.49 -0.46
CA LYS A 72 -13.61 8.83 0.90
C LYS A 72 -12.49 9.44 1.74
N LYS A 73 -11.27 8.89 1.67
CA LYS A 73 -10.11 9.42 2.39
C LYS A 73 -9.78 10.85 1.98
N ILE A 74 -9.80 11.14 0.69
CA ILE A 74 -9.49 12.48 0.17
C ILE A 74 -10.55 13.48 0.62
N ILE A 75 -11.83 13.19 0.41
CA ILE A 75 -12.95 14.07 0.79
C ILE A 75 -12.95 14.36 2.29
N ASN A 76 -12.68 13.34 3.11
CA ASN A 76 -12.63 13.47 4.56
C ASN A 76 -11.31 14.06 5.08
N LYS A 77 -10.39 14.50 4.20
CA LYS A 77 -9.08 15.06 4.54
C LYS A 77 -8.25 14.15 5.47
N GLN A 78 -8.40 12.83 5.30
CA GLN A 78 -7.62 11.86 6.05
C GLN A 78 -6.17 11.83 5.56
N ASP A 79 -5.29 11.25 6.37
CA ASP A 79 -3.89 11.09 5.99
C ASP A 79 -3.72 10.21 4.73
N LEU A 80 -3.01 10.75 3.75
CA LEU A 80 -2.71 10.12 2.46
C LEU A 80 -1.24 9.67 2.36
N SER A 81 -0.43 9.86 3.41
CA SER A 81 0.99 9.47 3.44
C SER A 81 1.23 7.99 3.08
N PRO A 82 0.38 7.02 3.51
CA PRO A 82 0.52 5.63 3.08
C PRO A 82 0.34 5.44 1.57
N ILE A 83 -0.60 6.17 0.96
CA ILE A 83 -0.87 6.12 -0.48
C ILE A 83 0.29 6.73 -1.27
N GLN A 84 0.82 7.88 -0.82
CA GLN A 84 2.00 8.50 -1.44
C GLN A 84 3.21 7.56 -1.40
N THR A 85 3.40 6.85 -0.29
CA THR A 85 4.43 5.83 -0.16
C THR A 85 4.24 4.72 -1.19
N MET A 86 3.03 4.18 -1.34
CA MET A 86 2.73 3.15 -2.34
C MET A 86 3.01 3.62 -3.77
N LEU A 87 2.57 4.83 -4.13
CA LEU A 87 2.79 5.42 -5.45
C LEU A 87 4.29 5.57 -5.76
N SER A 88 5.10 5.96 -4.77
CA SER A 88 6.56 6.04 -4.94
C SER A 88 7.21 4.68 -5.20
N MET A 89 6.63 3.59 -4.68
CA MET A 89 7.13 2.24 -4.95
C MET A 89 6.74 1.77 -6.35
N LEU A 90 5.54 2.10 -6.82
CA LEU A 90 5.13 1.82 -8.20
C LEU A 90 6.03 2.52 -9.23
N ASP A 91 6.52 3.73 -8.93
CA ASP A 91 7.51 4.40 -9.79
C ASP A 91 8.85 3.64 -9.83
N ARG A 92 9.33 3.18 -8.66
CA ARG A 92 10.60 2.44 -8.56
C ARG A 92 10.52 1.11 -9.32
N ILE A 93 9.38 0.43 -9.24
CA ILE A 93 9.09 -0.75 -10.07
C ILE A 93 9.11 -0.39 -11.56
N GLY A 94 8.39 0.66 -11.94
CA GLY A 94 8.33 1.10 -13.33
C GLY A 94 9.70 1.53 -13.90
N GLN A 95 10.60 2.05 -13.06
CA GLN A 95 11.95 2.44 -13.46
C GLN A 95 12.91 1.25 -13.58
N GLY A 96 12.51 0.03 -13.18
CA GLY A 96 13.38 -1.14 -13.13
C GLY A 96 14.36 -1.13 -11.95
N ASN A 97 14.23 -0.16 -11.03
CA ASN A 97 15.10 -0.01 -9.86
C ASN A 97 14.72 -0.95 -8.71
N LEU A 98 13.58 -1.62 -8.80
CA LEU A 98 13.03 -2.44 -7.74
C LEU A 98 12.13 -3.52 -8.32
N SER A 99 12.29 -4.77 -7.91
CA SER A 99 11.36 -5.83 -8.31
C SER A 99 10.01 -5.65 -7.59
N GLN A 100 8.94 -6.19 -8.18
CA GLN A 100 7.61 -6.15 -7.56
C GLN A 100 7.62 -6.78 -6.16
N HIS A 101 8.34 -7.88 -5.98
CA HIS A 101 8.44 -8.54 -4.69
C HIS A 101 9.15 -7.67 -3.66
N GLN A 102 10.27 -7.03 -4.04
CA GLN A 102 10.95 -6.07 -3.18
C GLN A 102 10.01 -4.92 -2.77
N ALA A 103 9.15 -4.44 -3.68
CA ALA A 103 8.16 -3.41 -3.37
C ALA A 103 7.14 -3.92 -2.36
N SER A 104 6.56 -5.10 -2.60
CA SER A 104 5.59 -5.72 -1.70
C SER A 104 6.17 -5.95 -0.30
N VAL A 105 7.42 -6.39 -0.18
CA VAL A 105 8.11 -6.55 1.11
C VAL A 105 8.29 -5.21 1.82
N ILE A 106 8.73 -4.16 1.12
CA ILE A 106 8.93 -2.84 1.72
C ILE A 106 7.59 -2.23 2.15
N VAL A 107 6.53 -2.34 1.33
CA VAL A 107 5.18 -1.88 1.70
C VAL A 107 4.68 -2.67 2.92
N GLY A 108 4.77 -4.00 2.88
CA GLY A 108 4.33 -4.88 3.95
C GLY A 108 5.02 -4.57 5.28
N LYS A 109 6.35 -4.40 5.25
CA LYS A 109 7.12 -4.02 6.44
C LYS A 109 6.68 -2.67 7.01
N LYS A 110 6.49 -1.66 6.16
CA LYS A 110 5.99 -0.34 6.59
C LYS A 110 4.60 -0.41 7.22
N LEU A 111 3.69 -1.24 6.68
CA LEU A 111 2.36 -1.42 7.26
C LEU A 111 2.42 -2.10 8.63
N VAL A 112 3.27 -3.12 8.80
CA VAL A 112 3.52 -3.75 10.10
C VAL A 112 4.07 -2.72 11.10
N ASP A 113 5.09 -1.97 10.70
CA ASP A 113 5.71 -0.95 11.55
C ASP A 113 4.73 0.16 11.96
N GLN A 114 3.82 0.55 11.06
CA GLN A 114 2.87 1.64 11.29
C GLN A 114 1.61 1.21 12.06
N PHE A 115 1.11 -0.01 11.88
CA PHE A 115 -0.19 -0.43 12.42
C PHE A 115 -0.13 -1.59 13.43
N VAL A 116 0.91 -2.43 13.38
CA VAL A 116 1.05 -3.63 14.22
C VAL A 116 2.01 -3.39 15.38
N SER A 117 3.22 -2.89 15.09
CA SER A 117 4.27 -2.61 16.08
C SER A 117 3.85 -1.66 17.22
N PRO A 118 3.04 -0.60 17.00
CA PRO A 118 2.58 0.26 18.09
C PRO A 118 1.69 -0.47 19.11
N GLN A 119 0.96 -1.51 18.69
CA GLN A 119 0.10 -2.30 19.59
C GLN A 119 0.91 -3.31 20.41
N LEU A 120 2.07 -3.75 19.91
CA LEU A 120 2.98 -4.65 20.63
C LEU A 120 3.76 -3.92 21.73
N ASN A 121 4.12 -2.64 21.50
CA ASN A 121 4.78 -1.81 22.51
C ASN A 121 3.77 -1.20 23.53
N GLY A 122 2.49 -1.08 23.17
CA GLY A 122 1.44 -0.65 24.11
C GLY A 122 1.02 -1.73 25.12
N ALA A 123 1.28 -3.02 24.82
CA ALA A 123 0.87 -4.15 25.66
C ALA A 123 1.87 -4.50 26.79
N SER A 124 3.02 -3.84 26.86
CA SER A 124 4.10 -4.13 27.84
C SER A 124 4.26 -3.06 28.93
N GLY A 125 3.32 -2.13 29.06
CA GLY A 125 3.40 -0.99 29.99
C GLY A 125 2.53 -1.06 31.25
N GLY A 126 2.06 -2.24 31.67
CA GLY A 126 1.10 -2.35 32.78
C GLY A 126 1.33 -3.55 33.69
N THR A 127 2.35 -3.50 34.55
CA THR A 127 2.35 -4.07 35.92
C THR A 127 3.72 -3.91 36.57
N SER A 128 3.98 -2.72 37.10
CA SER A 128 4.87 -2.58 38.25
C SER A 128 4.28 -1.51 39.15
N GLY A 129 3.73 -1.94 40.29
CA GLY A 129 3.08 -1.06 41.23
C GLY A 129 2.02 -1.75 42.07
N ARG A 130 2.45 -2.64 42.98
CA ARG A 130 2.29 -2.52 44.44
C ARG A 130 2.79 -3.78 45.14
#